data_AF-A0A8T3SC94-F1
#
_entry.id   AF-A0A8T3SC94-F1
#
_cell.length_a   1.000
_cell.length_b   1.000
_cell.length_c   1.000
_cell.angle_alpha   90.00
_cell.angle_beta   90.00
_cell.angle_gamma   90.00
#
_symmetry.space_group_name_H-M   'P 1'
#
loop_
_entity.id
_entity.type
_entity.pdbx_description
1 polymer ?
#
loop_
_entity_poly.entity_id
_entity_poly.type
_entity_poly.pdbx_seq_one_letter_code
_entity_poly.pdbx_strand_id
1 'polypeptide(L)'
;MDWNKTLSDILSQFSADVGMIHRLEQHDHSLHLITYIGEFPAALVEATKIIHIDKGTIAALTAKNQKPVIFGNLSVNPSKIIVPAERNIGIGGMISVPIFNSHNVIGTLGIGCFNARKFTEQEANELITIGKNLANKLVKSKITYG
;
A
#
# COMPACT_ATOMS: atom_id res chain seq x y z
N MET A 1 16.49 -10.40 0.19
CA MET A 1 15.09 -10.65 -0.24
C MET A 1 14.88 -9.88 -1.51
N ASP A 2 14.23 -10.49 -2.49
CA ASP A 2 13.82 -9.79 -3.70
C ASP A 2 12.39 -9.25 -3.50
N TRP A 3 12.29 -7.94 -3.26
CA TRP A 3 11.01 -7.27 -3.04
C TRP A 3 10.19 -7.16 -4.32
N ASN A 4 10.83 -6.99 -5.47
CA ASN A 4 10.15 -6.98 -6.77
C ASN A 4 9.52 -8.34 -7.04
N LYS A 5 10.29 -9.43 -6.94
CA LYS A 5 9.73 -10.78 -7.15
C LYS A 5 8.59 -11.08 -6.17
N THR A 6 8.76 -10.71 -4.90
CA THR A 6 7.71 -10.89 -3.89
C THR A 6 6.43 -10.14 -4.25
N LEU A 7 6.54 -8.85 -4.59
CA LEU A 7 5.38 -8.05 -4.95
C LEU A 7 4.74 -8.57 -6.25
N SER A 8 5.54 -9.01 -7.23
CA SER A 8 5.04 -9.60 -8.47
C SER A 8 4.23 -10.88 -8.23
N ASP A 9 4.66 -11.71 -7.29
CA ASP A 9 3.94 -12.94 -6.91
C ASP A 9 2.62 -12.62 -6.22
N ILE A 10 2.61 -11.61 -5.35
CA ILE A 10 1.37 -11.10 -4.72
C ILE A 10 0.44 -10.57 -5.81
N LEU A 11 0.92 -9.72 -6.72
CA LEU A 11 0.09 -9.18 -7.80
C LEU A 11 -0.50 -10.30 -8.67
N SER A 12 0.29 -11.33 -8.98
CA SER A 12 -0.20 -12.50 -9.74
C SER A 12 -1.26 -13.29 -8.97
N GLN A 13 -1.01 -13.57 -7.67
CA GLN A 13 -1.95 -14.29 -6.81
C GLN A 13 -3.31 -13.58 -6.73
N PHE A 14 -3.29 -12.25 -6.63
CA PHE A 14 -4.51 -11.46 -6.53
C PHE A 14 -5.02 -10.99 -7.89
N SER A 15 -4.43 -11.34 -9.03
CA SER A 15 -4.79 -10.79 -10.34
C SER A 15 -4.87 -9.24 -10.33
N ALA A 16 -3.87 -8.60 -9.72
CA ALA A 16 -3.76 -7.16 -9.61
C ALA A 16 -2.70 -6.62 -10.58
N ASP A 17 -2.91 -5.40 -11.07
CA ASP A 17 -2.07 -4.80 -12.12
C ASP A 17 -0.88 -4.04 -11.53
N VAL A 18 -1.09 -3.42 -10.36
CA VAL A 18 -0.12 -2.52 -9.75
C VAL A 18 -0.04 -2.72 -8.23
N GLY A 19 1.08 -2.39 -7.62
CA GLY A 19 1.22 -2.43 -6.18
C GLY A 19 2.42 -1.70 -5.62
N MET A 20 2.39 -1.44 -4.31
CA MET A 20 3.45 -0.80 -3.55
C MET A 20 3.59 -1.45 -2.17
N ILE A 21 4.83 -1.53 -1.68
CA ILE A 21 5.13 -1.86 -0.29
C ILE A 21 5.86 -0.69 0.32
N HIS A 22 5.36 -0.23 1.47
CA HIS A 22 6.01 0.80 2.27
C HIS A 22 6.41 0.25 3.63
N ARG A 23 7.50 0.78 4.18
CA ARG A 23 7.90 0.59 5.56
C ARG A 23 7.61 1.85 6.36
N LEU A 24 7.01 1.70 7.53
CA LEU A 24 6.86 2.80 8.48
C LEU A 24 8.17 3.00 9.24
N GLU A 25 8.72 4.20 9.14
CA GLU A 25 9.80 4.68 9.99
C GLU A 25 9.23 5.36 11.23
N GLN A 26 9.69 4.92 12.40
CA GLN A 26 9.17 5.43 13.68
C GLN A 26 9.73 6.81 14.03
N HIS A 27 10.91 7.16 13.51
CA HIS A 27 11.60 8.39 13.88
C HIS A 27 10.94 9.65 13.27
N ASP A 28 10.40 9.53 12.06
CA ASP A 28 9.77 10.63 11.31
C ASP A 28 8.28 10.36 11.00
N HIS A 29 7.71 9.29 11.55
CA HIS A 29 6.32 8.87 11.33
C HIS A 29 5.93 8.83 9.85
N SER A 30 6.84 8.34 9.00
CA SER A 30 6.64 8.32 7.55
C SER A 30 6.72 6.91 6.97
N LEU A 31 5.92 6.67 5.93
CA LEU A 31 5.93 5.47 5.10
C LEU A 31 6.92 5.68 3.97
N HIS A 32 7.95 4.85 3.93
CA HIS A 32 9.01 4.87 2.94
C HIS A 32 8.82 3.75 1.94
N LEU A 33 8.85 4.09 0.65
CA LEU A 33 8.69 3.12 -0.43
C LEU A 33 9.84 2.12 -0.41
N ILE A 34 9.50 0.83 -0.33
CA ILE A 34 10.46 -0.28 -0.42
C ILE A 34 10.51 -0.82 -1.85
N THR A 35 9.35 -0.95 -2.48
CA THR A 35 9.23 -1.45 -3.84
C THR A 35 7.87 -1.06 -4.42
N TYR A 36 7.79 -0.95 -5.74
CA TYR A 36 6.53 -0.85 -6.47
C TYR A 36 6.62 -1.64 -7.77
N ILE A 37 5.48 -2.10 -8.28
CA ILE A 37 5.34 -2.76 -9.58
C ILE A 37 4.11 -2.21 -10.28
N GLY A 38 4.22 -2.08 -11.60
CA GLY A 38 3.14 -1.60 -12.47
C GLY A 38 3.38 -0.18 -12.97
N GLU A 39 2.52 0.23 -13.91
CA GLU A 39 2.60 1.56 -14.52
C GLU A 39 1.95 2.60 -13.62
N PHE A 40 2.78 3.48 -13.06
CA PHE A 40 2.34 4.63 -12.27
C PHE A 40 2.86 5.93 -12.90
N PRO A 41 2.09 7.04 -12.84
CA PRO A 41 2.62 8.35 -13.20
C PRO A 41 3.86 8.68 -12.35
N ALA A 42 4.93 9.19 -12.96
CA ALA A 42 6.18 9.50 -12.26
C ALA A 42 5.97 10.42 -11.04
N ALA A 43 5.11 11.43 -11.17
CA ALA A 43 4.76 12.33 -10.06
C ALA A 43 4.10 11.61 -8.88
N LEU A 44 3.33 10.55 -9.13
CA LEU A 44 2.76 9.73 -8.07
C LEU A 44 3.84 8.92 -7.38
N VAL A 45 4.72 8.26 -8.13
CA VAL A 45 5.84 7.50 -7.56
C VAL A 45 6.70 8.41 -6.67
N GLU A 46 7.02 9.61 -7.12
CA GLU A 46 7.75 10.59 -6.31
C GLU A 46 6.96 10.98 -5.04
N ALA A 47 5.66 11.26 -5.17
CA ALA A 47 4.81 11.61 -4.03
C ALA A 47 4.62 10.46 -3.02
N THR A 48 4.81 9.21 -3.44
CA THR A 48 4.67 8.03 -2.57
C THR A 48 6.00 7.48 -2.06
N LYS A 49 7.14 8.08 -2.42
CA LYS A 49 8.45 7.70 -1.86
C LYS A 49 8.50 7.86 -0.33
N ILE A 50 7.94 8.96 0.17
CA ILE A 50 7.87 9.29 1.60
C ILE A 50 6.50 9.89 1.89
N ILE A 51 5.70 9.21 2.72
CA ILE A 51 4.34 9.64 3.06
C ILE A 51 4.21 9.74 4.58
N HIS A 52 4.04 10.95 5.09
CA HIS A 52 3.74 11.13 6.51
C HIS A 52 2.37 10.51 6.87
N ILE A 53 2.26 9.80 8.00
CA ILE A 53 1.03 9.07 8.38
C ILE A 53 -0.22 9.95 8.58
N ASP A 54 -0.02 11.26 8.75
CA ASP A 54 -1.12 12.24 8.86
C ASP A 54 -1.64 12.75 7.52
N LYS A 55 -1.05 12.29 6.40
CA LYS A 55 -1.58 12.57 5.07
C LYS A 55 -2.84 11.76 4.80
N GLY A 56 -3.68 12.25 3.91
CA GLY A 56 -4.93 11.59 3.51
C GLY A 56 -4.78 10.43 2.51
N THR A 57 -3.55 10.07 2.11
CA THR A 57 -3.33 8.96 1.15
C THR A 57 -3.85 7.64 1.70
N ILE A 58 -4.17 6.69 0.82
CA ILE A 58 -4.68 5.38 1.22
C ILE A 58 -3.68 4.63 2.11
N ALA A 59 -2.38 4.66 1.80
CA ALA A 59 -1.34 4.04 2.61
C ALA A 59 -1.26 4.66 4.03
N ALA A 60 -1.25 5.99 4.13
CA ALA A 60 -1.25 6.69 5.42
C ALA A 60 -2.48 6.36 6.27
N LEU A 61 -3.68 6.34 5.69
CA LEU A 61 -4.90 5.95 6.38
C LEU A 61 -4.86 4.49 6.87
N THR A 62 -4.34 3.58 6.05
CA THR A 62 -4.14 2.18 6.44
C THR A 62 -3.23 2.06 7.65
N ALA A 63 -2.09 2.77 7.62
CA ALA A 63 -1.13 2.74 8.73
C ALA A 63 -1.72 3.35 10.00
N LYS A 64 -2.34 4.53 9.88
CA LYS A 64 -2.93 5.28 11.00
C LYS A 64 -4.08 4.52 11.67
N ASN A 65 -4.96 3.93 10.88
CA ASN A 65 -6.15 3.24 11.40
C ASN A 65 -5.88 1.77 11.76
N GLN A 66 -4.70 1.25 11.40
CA GLN A 66 -4.31 -0.15 11.58
C GLN A 66 -5.34 -1.13 10.99
N LYS A 67 -5.97 -0.74 9.88
CA LYS A 67 -7.07 -1.46 9.23
C LYS A 67 -6.94 -1.40 7.71
N PRO A 68 -7.42 -2.41 6.97
CA PRO A 68 -7.54 -2.34 5.53
C PRO A 68 -8.32 -1.10 5.07
N VAL A 69 -7.89 -0.49 3.98
CA VAL A 69 -8.60 0.58 3.28
C VAL A 69 -8.84 0.13 1.85
N ILE A 70 -10.10 0.10 1.42
CA ILE A 70 -10.51 -0.34 0.08
C ILE A 70 -11.06 0.86 -0.70
N PHE A 71 -10.41 1.17 -1.81
CA PHE A 71 -10.88 2.11 -2.81
C PHE A 71 -11.89 1.41 -3.72
N GLY A 72 -13.17 1.78 -3.58
CA GLY A 72 -14.32 1.14 -4.21
C GLY A 72 -15.56 1.08 -3.30
N ASN A 73 -15.35 1.19 -1.98
CA ASN A 73 -16.41 1.37 -0.97
C ASN A 73 -16.16 2.64 -0.13
N LEU A 74 -15.99 3.76 -0.82
CA LEU A 74 -15.89 5.06 -0.16
C LEU A 74 -17.29 5.56 0.20
N SER A 75 -17.85 5.03 1.31
CA SER A 75 -18.86 5.76 2.11
C SER A 75 -18.28 7.04 2.74
N VAL A 76 -17.02 7.38 2.44
CA VAL A 76 -16.33 8.58 2.89
C VAL A 76 -15.99 9.42 1.68
N ASN A 77 -16.62 10.58 1.59
CA ASN A 77 -16.54 11.58 0.53
C ASN A 77 -15.14 11.64 -0.16
N PRO A 78 -14.98 11.08 -1.37
CA PRO A 78 -13.68 10.93 -2.05
C PRO A 78 -12.94 12.27 -2.25
N SER A 79 -13.70 13.36 -2.26
CA SER A 79 -13.21 14.73 -2.42
C SER A 79 -12.32 15.23 -1.27
N LYS A 80 -12.36 14.61 -0.08
CA LYS A 80 -11.63 15.08 1.11
C LYS A 80 -10.42 14.26 1.51
N ILE A 81 -10.27 13.05 0.96
CA ILE A 81 -9.30 12.08 1.48
C ILE A 81 -8.14 11.90 0.52
N ILE A 82 -8.46 11.68 -0.75
CA ILE A 82 -7.45 11.29 -1.74
C ILE A 82 -6.80 12.56 -2.28
N VAL A 83 -5.48 12.67 -2.10
CA VAL A 83 -4.67 13.75 -2.70
C VAL A 83 -4.85 13.70 -4.22
N PRO A 84 -4.86 14.85 -4.93
CA PRO A 84 -5.17 14.90 -6.36
C PRO A 84 -4.35 13.92 -7.23
N ALA A 85 -3.10 13.64 -6.82
CA ALA A 85 -2.21 12.71 -7.51
C ALA A 85 -2.74 11.27 -7.61
N GLU A 86 -3.55 10.82 -6.65
CA GLU A 86 -4.12 9.47 -6.62
C GLU A 86 -5.49 9.37 -7.30
N ARG A 87 -6.14 10.50 -7.65
CA ARG A 87 -7.49 10.51 -8.27
C ARG A 87 -7.50 10.12 -9.74
N ASN A 88 -6.37 10.27 -10.43
CA ASN A 88 -6.29 10.21 -11.90
C ASN A 88 -5.64 8.93 -12.44
N ILE A 89 -5.39 7.90 -11.61
CA ILE A 89 -4.59 6.73 -12.02
C ILE A 89 -5.42 5.73 -12.88
N GLY A 90 -6.70 6.01 -13.14
CA GLY A 90 -7.57 5.08 -13.87
C GLY A 90 -7.75 3.73 -13.15
N ILE A 91 -7.40 3.66 -11.86
CA ILE A 91 -7.53 2.45 -11.03
C ILE A 91 -9.01 2.29 -10.67
N GLY A 92 -9.63 1.25 -11.21
CA GLY A 92 -11.02 0.88 -10.93
C GLY A 92 -11.23 0.18 -9.58
N GLY A 93 -10.16 -0.23 -8.90
CA GLY A 93 -10.21 -0.75 -7.52
C GLY A 93 -8.83 -0.84 -6.88
N MET A 94 -8.72 -0.50 -5.58
CA MET A 94 -7.46 -0.61 -4.83
C MET A 94 -7.73 -1.10 -3.40
N ILE A 95 -6.79 -1.83 -2.81
CA ILE A 95 -6.77 -2.17 -1.40
C ILE A 95 -5.39 -1.91 -0.82
N SER A 96 -5.34 -1.37 0.39
CA SER A 96 -4.11 -1.24 1.17
C SER A 96 -4.34 -1.84 2.56
N VAL A 97 -3.44 -2.73 2.97
CA VAL A 97 -3.49 -3.42 4.27
C VAL A 97 -2.27 -3.09 5.14
N PRO A 98 -2.44 -3.05 6.48
CA PRO A 98 -1.31 -2.88 7.37
C PRO A 98 -0.41 -4.11 7.38
N ILE A 99 0.90 -3.89 7.44
CA ILE A 99 1.90 -4.93 7.73
C ILE A 99 2.19 -4.90 9.22
N PHE A 100 1.86 -5.98 9.92
CA PHE A 100 2.06 -6.09 11.37
C PHE A 100 3.33 -6.86 11.71
N ASN A 101 4.10 -6.33 12.64
CA ASN A 101 5.05 -7.09 13.45
C ASN A 101 4.49 -7.21 14.88
N SER A 102 4.02 -8.40 15.24
CA SER A 102 3.19 -8.63 16.42
C SER A 102 1.95 -7.72 16.41
N HIS A 103 1.89 -6.72 17.30
CA HIS A 103 0.76 -5.79 17.42
C HIS A 103 1.03 -4.41 16.78
N ASN A 104 2.25 -4.19 16.28
CA ASN A 104 2.66 -2.89 15.75
C ASN A 104 2.59 -2.89 14.22
N VAL A 105 1.99 -1.84 13.65
CA VAL A 105 2.10 -1.58 12.22
C VAL A 105 3.52 -1.11 11.92
N ILE A 106 4.17 -1.77 10.97
CA ILE A 106 5.54 -1.45 10.53
C ILE A 106 5.60 -1.08 9.05
N GLY A 107 4.45 -0.96 8.38
CA GLY A 107 4.37 -0.68 6.96
C GLY A 107 3.00 -0.98 6.39
N THR A 108 2.90 -0.87 5.07
CA THR A 108 1.67 -1.12 4.31
C THR A 108 1.95 -1.89 3.03
N LEU A 109 0.98 -2.71 2.62
CA LEU A 109 0.97 -3.40 1.34
C LEU A 109 -0.27 -2.95 0.57
N GLY A 110 -0.07 -2.25 -0.55
CA GLY A 110 -1.12 -1.79 -1.44
C GLY A 110 -1.09 -2.52 -2.77
N ILE A 111 -2.26 -2.94 -3.27
CA ILE A 111 -2.43 -3.49 -4.61
C ILE A 111 -3.67 -2.89 -5.28
N GLY A 112 -3.65 -2.74 -6.60
CA GLY A 112 -4.73 -2.14 -7.38
C GLY A 112 -4.90 -2.73 -8.77
N CYS A 113 -6.07 -2.50 -9.35
CA CYS A 113 -6.45 -2.91 -10.71
C CYS A 113 -6.93 -1.70 -11.51
N PHE A 114 -6.59 -1.62 -12.79
CA PHE A 114 -7.13 -0.60 -13.70
C PHE A 114 -8.60 -0.83 -13.98
N ASN A 115 -9.02 -2.09 -14.08
CA ASN A 115 -10.44 -2.42 -14.24
C ASN A 115 -11.23 -2.21 -12.94
N ALA A 116 -12.53 -1.91 -13.09
CA ALA A 116 -13.46 -1.82 -11.97
C ALA A 116 -13.49 -3.15 -11.21
N ARG A 117 -12.98 -3.14 -9.97
CA ARG A 117 -12.90 -4.31 -9.11
C ARG A 117 -13.20 -3.93 -7.67
N LYS A 118 -13.91 -4.81 -6.97
CA LYS A 118 -14.08 -4.71 -5.53
C LYS A 118 -13.27 -5.81 -4.86
N PHE A 119 -12.24 -5.40 -4.11
CA PHE A 119 -11.55 -6.32 -3.20
C PHE A 119 -12.47 -6.68 -2.04
N THR A 120 -12.42 -7.94 -1.63
CA THR A 120 -13.24 -8.53 -0.57
C THR A 120 -12.53 -8.48 0.79
N GLU A 121 -13.29 -8.68 1.87
CA GLU A 121 -12.71 -8.83 3.21
C GLU A 121 -11.83 -10.09 3.32
N GLN A 122 -12.15 -11.15 2.59
CA GLN A 122 -11.32 -12.35 2.53
C GLN A 122 -9.95 -12.02 1.93
N GLU A 123 -9.91 -11.35 0.77
CA GLU A 123 -8.65 -10.92 0.15
C GLU A 123 -7.86 -9.96 1.06
N ALA A 124 -8.56 -9.09 1.80
CA ALA A 124 -7.93 -8.23 2.81
C ALA A 124 -7.23 -9.05 3.91
N ASN A 125 -7.90 -10.08 4.42
CA ASN A 125 -7.35 -10.97 5.47
C ASN A 125 -6.17 -11.80 4.94
N GLU A 126 -6.24 -12.26 3.70
CA GLU A 126 -5.15 -12.96 3.03
C GLU A 126 -3.93 -12.04 2.84
N LEU A 127 -4.14 -10.80 2.37
CA LEU A 127 -3.08 -9.80 2.25
C LEU A 127 -2.48 -9.42 3.61
N ILE A 128 -3.28 -9.31 4.69
CA ILE A 128 -2.76 -9.10 6.05
C ILE A 128 -1.87 -10.26 6.47
N THR A 129 -2.28 -11.49 6.18
CA THR A 129 -1.50 -12.70 6.50
C THR A 129 -0.18 -12.71 5.74
N ILE A 130 -0.20 -12.36 4.46
CA ILE A 130 1.01 -12.16 3.66
C ILE A 130 1.89 -11.09 4.29
N GLY A 131 1.32 -9.92 4.63
CA GLY A 131 2.03 -8.83 5.30
C GLY A 131 2.76 -9.28 6.57
N LYS A 132 2.09 -10.03 7.46
CA LYS A 132 2.70 -10.60 8.67
C LYS A 132 3.91 -11.49 8.35
N ASN A 133 3.84 -12.28 7.28
CA ASN A 133 4.95 -13.13 6.84
C ASN A 133 6.14 -12.34 6.27
N LEU A 134 5.90 -11.12 5.78
CA LEU A 134 6.93 -10.21 5.29
C LEU A 134 7.61 -9.40 6.41
N ALA A 135 6.99 -9.31 7.59
CA ALA A 135 7.36 -8.35 8.63
C ALA A 135 8.83 -8.42 9.05
N ASN A 136 9.34 -9.63 9.34
CA ASN A 136 10.74 -9.82 9.77
C ASN A 136 11.76 -9.36 8.73
N LYS A 137 11.40 -9.41 7.44
CA LYS A 137 12.26 -8.98 6.35
C LYS A 137 12.09 -7.48 6.09
N LEU A 138 10.88 -6.94 6.28
CA LEU A 138 10.59 -5.51 6.15
C LEU A 138 11.32 -4.66 7.18
N VAL A 139 11.38 -5.10 8.45
CA VAL A 139 12.15 -4.40 9.50
C VAL A 139 13.63 -4.25 9.10
N LYS A 140 14.16 -5.20 8.33
CA LYS A 140 15.57 -5.24 7.90
C LYS A 140 15.81 -4.69 6.50
N SER A 141 14.77 -4.24 5.80
CA SER A 141 14.93 -3.72 4.44
C SER A 141 15.83 -2.48 4.44
N LYS A 142 16.46 -2.18 3.32
CA LYS A 142 17.04 -0.85 3.12
C LYS A 142 16.00 -0.02 2.40
N ILE A 143 15.81 1.22 2.84
CA ILE A 143 15.09 2.19 2.03
C ILE A 143 16.03 2.53 0.88
N THR A 144 15.60 2.25 -0.34
CA THR A 144 16.43 2.48 -1.52
C THR A 144 15.84 3.66 -2.25
N TYR A 145 16.45 4.83 -2.07
CA TYR A 145 16.26 5.94 -3.00
C TYR A 145 17.36 5.78 -4.04
N GLY A 146 16.97 5.31 -5.23
CA GLY A 146 17.81 5.44 -6.41
C GLY A 146 17.94 6.90 -6.79
#